data_AF-A0A4Q4ZCX9-F1
#
_entry.id   AF-A0A4Q4ZCX9-F1
#
_cell.length_a   1.000
_cell.length_b   1.000
_cell.length_c   1.000
_cell.angle_alpha   90.00
_cell.angle_beta   90.00
_cell.angle_gamma   90.00
#
_symmetry.space_group_name_H-M   'P 1'
#
loop_
_entity.id
_entity.type
_entity.pdbx_description
1 polymer ?
#
loop_
_entity_poly.entity_id
_entity_poly.type
_entity_poly.pdbx_seq_one_letter_code
_entity_poly.pdbx_strand_id
1 'polypeptide(L)'
;MTESGGTDAARAAGSRVVADRYRLEREVGRGGMGSVWLGSDTVLHRQVALKQIGRMPGADQPDGERVRREARVSAMLNHENVVAVFDLVETADQHWLVMEYLESLNLAQRIRRDGPLPPDEAAALLAQAAQALAVAHRSGIVHRDVKPSNMLVTDDGLLKLGDFGIARAKSDVTLTQTGLVTGSPSYLAPEVAAGQGATTASDVWSLGATLFHAVAGHPPYDATENLMGTLYRIVHEEPPRTDRAGWLDPVLRATMHRDPAGRWTAEQVALFLAHGPADPLADEPSGRTQVMPAVPVAAVAAPPDDPPPATQTQVVGEPVPAAPPAGPRRGRRTPIVAAAAVLLLLAVVLGGWLLTRGDDEPNGASGSGAGPSEPTSQAAKKPAKATAQGMEDFITSYLATVTQDPATTWKQLTPSFQQASGGFGSYSGYWGTIASATPSNVQADPQAMTVSYHVEYVRKDGSKVSDDVTLGLVFEDGTYLVNEEF
;
A
#
# COMPACT_ATOMS: atom_id res chain seq x y z
N MET A 1 35.45 37.25 -40.74
CA MET A 1 34.26 37.75 -40.03
C MET A 1 33.07 36.90 -40.45
N THR A 2 32.68 35.96 -39.59
CA THR A 2 31.45 35.16 -39.67
C THR A 2 31.15 34.79 -38.24
N GLU A 3 30.17 35.47 -37.63
CA GLU A 3 29.90 35.36 -36.20
C GLU A 3 29.09 34.11 -35.82
N SER A 4 29.25 33.70 -34.56
CA SER A 4 28.72 32.48 -33.99
C SER A 4 27.25 32.61 -33.57
N GLY A 5 26.32 32.16 -34.41
CA GLY A 5 24.90 32.03 -34.07
C GLY A 5 24.56 30.79 -33.23
N GLY A 6 25.25 30.57 -32.10
CA GLY A 6 25.27 29.27 -31.40
C GLY A 6 24.96 29.26 -29.89
N THR A 7 24.62 30.40 -29.27
CA THR A 7 24.64 30.51 -27.79
C THR A 7 23.38 31.04 -27.09
N ASP A 8 22.33 31.47 -27.81
CA ASP A 8 21.16 32.07 -27.14
C ASP A 8 20.07 31.08 -26.67
N ALA A 9 19.98 29.88 -27.25
CA ALA A 9 18.98 28.89 -26.82
C ALA A 9 19.23 28.36 -25.39
N ALA A 10 20.49 28.30 -24.94
CA ALA A 10 20.85 27.86 -23.59
C ALA A 10 20.68 28.95 -22.51
N ARG A 11 20.51 30.22 -22.92
CA ARG A 11 20.44 31.38 -22.02
C ARG A 11 18.99 31.85 -21.75
N ALA A 12 18.02 31.23 -22.41
CA ALA A 12 16.58 31.52 -22.27
C ALA A 12 15.85 30.69 -21.19
N ALA A 13 16.53 29.73 -20.55
CA ALA A 13 16.03 29.07 -19.33
C ALA A 13 16.18 30.01 -18.13
N GLY A 14 15.34 31.05 -18.06
CA GLY A 14 15.34 32.02 -16.98
C GLY A 14 15.24 31.31 -15.62
N SER A 15 16.18 31.57 -14.72
CA SER A 15 16.30 30.83 -13.46
C SER A 15 15.03 30.98 -12.62
N ARG A 16 14.18 29.96 -12.64
CA ARG A 16 12.90 29.96 -11.91
C ARG A 16 13.21 30.05 -10.43
N VAL A 17 12.72 31.10 -9.78
CA VAL A 17 12.81 31.27 -8.33
C VAL A 17 11.49 30.82 -7.72
N VAL A 18 11.56 29.94 -6.72
CA VAL A 18 10.42 29.47 -5.92
C VAL A 18 10.38 30.29 -4.63
N ALA A 19 9.20 30.86 -4.34
CA ALA A 19 8.94 31.71 -3.16
C ALA A 19 10.01 32.81 -2.93
N ASP A 20 10.45 33.44 -4.02
CA ASP A 20 11.48 34.52 -4.07
C ASP A 20 12.83 34.23 -3.38
N ARG A 21 13.07 32.98 -2.95
CA ARG A 21 14.25 32.56 -2.18
C ARG A 21 15.02 31.40 -2.81
N TYR A 22 14.34 30.45 -3.43
CA TYR A 22 14.99 29.23 -3.91
C TYR A 22 15.16 29.24 -5.42
N ARG A 23 16.40 29.39 -5.89
CA ARG A 23 16.69 29.40 -7.33
C ARG A 23 16.82 27.96 -7.82
N LEU A 24 15.96 27.53 -8.74
CA LEU A 24 16.11 26.22 -9.39
C LEU A 24 17.31 26.25 -10.36
N GLU A 25 18.09 25.17 -10.37
CA GLU A 25 19.28 25.01 -11.21
C GLU A 25 19.07 23.92 -12.27
N ARG A 26 18.86 22.67 -11.84
CA ARG A 26 18.59 21.54 -12.74
C ARG A 26 17.66 20.52 -12.11
N GLU A 27 16.96 19.75 -12.93
CA GLU A 27 16.23 18.58 -12.46
C GLU A 27 17.23 17.48 -12.04
N VAL A 28 16.96 16.83 -10.91
CA VAL A 28 17.77 15.70 -10.38
C VAL A 28 17.01 14.37 -10.42
N GLY A 29 15.68 14.40 -10.52
CA GLY A 29 14.87 13.20 -10.74
C GLY A 29 13.39 13.51 -10.97
N ARG A 30 12.71 12.61 -11.69
CA ARG A 30 11.27 12.69 -11.95
C ARG A 30 10.60 11.38 -11.55
N GLY A 31 9.47 11.45 -10.86
CA GLY A 31 8.68 10.29 -10.47
C GLY A 31 7.18 10.58 -10.44
N GLY A 32 6.36 9.57 -10.16
CA GLY A 32 4.89 9.69 -10.16
C GLY A 32 4.30 10.65 -9.13
N MET A 33 5.11 11.18 -8.20
CA MET A 33 4.70 12.19 -7.21
C MET A 33 5.18 13.61 -7.52
N GLY A 34 5.92 13.81 -8.62
CA GLY A 34 6.46 15.12 -9.02
C GLY A 34 7.91 15.08 -9.48
N SER A 35 8.44 16.28 -9.79
CA SER A 35 9.84 16.48 -10.17
C SER A 35 10.64 17.00 -8.97
N VAL A 36 11.88 16.52 -8.82
CA VAL A 36 12.84 16.97 -7.82
C VAL A 36 13.94 17.75 -8.52
N TRP A 37 14.23 18.94 -8.02
CA TRP A 37 15.20 19.87 -8.58
C TRP A 37 16.34 20.12 -7.59
N LEU A 38 17.58 20.19 -8.09
CA LEU A 38 18.65 20.91 -7.41
C LEU A 38 18.35 22.40 -7.52
N GLY A 39 18.53 23.11 -6.41
CA GLY A 39 18.54 24.56 -6.38
C GLY A 39 19.40 25.11 -5.26
N SER A 40 19.50 26.44 -5.22
CA SER A 40 20.21 27.17 -4.17
C SER A 40 19.24 28.02 -3.33
N ASP A 41 19.37 27.92 -2.01
CA ASP A 41 18.79 28.87 -1.05
C ASP A 41 19.59 30.18 -1.14
N THR A 42 19.01 31.22 -1.72
CA THR A 42 19.73 32.49 -1.97
C THR A 42 19.98 33.31 -0.70
N VAL A 43 19.34 32.95 0.42
CA VAL A 43 19.51 33.62 1.72
C VAL A 43 20.55 32.90 2.57
N LEU A 44 20.53 31.55 2.60
CA LEU A 44 21.48 30.75 3.37
C LEU A 44 22.71 30.28 2.57
N HIS A 45 22.79 30.60 1.28
CA HIS A 45 23.89 30.27 0.36
C HIS A 45 24.29 28.79 0.38
N ARG A 46 23.30 27.89 0.37
CA ARG A 46 23.47 26.43 0.35
C ARG A 46 22.66 25.78 -0.77
N GLN A 47 23.15 24.65 -1.27
CA GLN A 47 22.37 23.77 -2.13
C GLN A 47 21.25 23.07 -1.35
N VAL A 48 20.12 22.89 -2.01
CA VAL A 48 18.92 22.24 -1.49
C VAL A 48 18.25 21.44 -2.61
N ALA A 49 17.54 20.38 -2.24
CA ALA A 49 16.64 19.69 -3.15
C ALA A 49 15.22 20.25 -2.97
N LEU A 50 14.53 20.52 -4.09
CA LEU A 50 13.17 21.02 -4.12
C LEU A 50 12.28 20.00 -4.81
N LYS A 51 11.37 19.38 -4.05
CA LYS A 51 10.35 18.46 -4.58
C LYS A 51 9.05 19.22 -4.78
N GLN A 52 8.62 19.29 -6.03
CA GLN A 52 7.31 19.80 -6.42
C GLN A 52 6.24 18.79 -5.96
N ILE A 53 5.33 19.21 -5.08
CA ILE A 53 4.21 18.36 -4.63
C ILE A 53 3.08 18.47 -5.66
N GLY A 54 2.79 17.38 -6.36
CA GLY A 54 1.71 17.34 -7.35
C GLY A 54 0.31 17.56 -6.74
N ARG A 55 -0.64 18.00 -7.56
CA ARG A 55 -2.06 18.03 -7.19
C ARG A 55 -2.59 16.59 -7.14
N MET A 56 -3.41 16.28 -6.13
CA MET A 56 -4.13 15.00 -6.07
C MET A 56 -5.12 14.89 -7.24
N PRO A 57 -5.25 13.73 -7.90
CA PRO A 57 -6.31 13.50 -8.88
C PRO A 57 -7.69 13.75 -8.26
N GLY A 58 -8.56 14.50 -8.95
CA GLY A 58 -9.92 14.80 -8.50
C GLY A 58 -10.04 15.94 -7.47
N ALA A 59 -8.96 16.65 -7.13
CA ALA A 59 -9.00 17.79 -6.22
C ALA A 59 -8.70 19.12 -6.93
N ASP A 60 -9.66 20.05 -6.93
CA ASP A 60 -9.49 21.40 -7.51
C ASP A 60 -8.36 22.20 -6.84
N GLN A 61 -8.04 21.88 -5.58
CA GLN A 61 -6.88 22.38 -4.84
C GLN A 61 -6.22 21.22 -4.09
N PRO A 62 -4.87 21.21 -3.94
CA PRO A 62 -4.24 20.32 -2.98
C PRO A 62 -4.75 20.64 -1.57
N ASP A 63 -4.99 19.61 -0.75
CA ASP A 63 -5.30 19.76 0.68
C ASP A 63 -4.08 20.34 1.41
N GLY A 64 -3.96 21.66 1.38
CA GLY A 64 -2.79 22.39 1.87
C GLY A 64 -2.60 22.27 3.38
N GLU A 65 -3.68 22.08 4.15
CA GLU A 65 -3.56 21.81 5.59
C GLU A 65 -2.94 20.44 5.84
N ARG A 66 -3.35 19.42 5.08
CA ARG A 66 -2.74 18.09 5.13
C ARG A 66 -1.28 18.09 4.66
N VAL A 67 -0.95 18.73 3.53
CA VAL A 67 0.45 18.83 3.06
C VAL A 67 1.33 19.53 4.10
N ARG A 68 0.86 20.65 4.69
CA ARG A 68 1.55 21.34 5.79
C ARG A 68 1.70 20.45 7.03
N ARG A 69 0.70 19.65 7.38
CA ARG A 69 0.76 18.70 8.51
C ARG A 69 1.77 17.58 8.26
N GLU A 70 1.77 16.98 7.09
CA GLU A 70 2.69 15.88 6.74
C GLU A 70 4.15 16.36 6.62
N ALA A 71 4.38 17.53 6.02
CA ALA A 71 5.69 18.16 5.98
C ALA A 71 6.23 18.51 7.39
N ARG A 72 5.37 19.02 8.29
CA ARG A 72 5.74 19.26 9.71
C ARG A 72 6.16 17.97 10.41
N VAL A 73 5.40 16.89 10.24
CA VAL A 73 5.72 15.58 10.84
C VAL A 73 7.07 15.06 10.34
N SER A 74 7.36 15.23 9.04
CA SER A 74 8.65 14.84 8.46
C SER A 74 9.80 15.74 8.93
N ALA A 75 9.58 17.04 9.09
CA ALA A 75 10.57 18.00 9.59
C ALA A 75 10.89 17.83 11.08
N MET A 76 10.05 17.11 11.86
CA MET A 76 10.36 16.76 13.25
C MET A 76 11.37 15.60 13.37
N LEU A 77 11.63 14.86 12.29
CA LEU A 77 12.62 13.77 12.28
C LEU A 77 14.00 14.32 11.94
N ASN A 78 14.79 14.61 12.99
CA ASN A 78 16.21 14.92 12.86
C ASN A 78 17.05 13.69 13.21
N HIS A 79 17.66 13.06 12.20
CA HIS A 79 18.55 11.90 12.35
C HIS A 79 19.56 11.86 11.20
N GLU A 80 20.75 11.32 11.42
CA GLU A 80 21.80 11.31 10.39
C GLU A 80 21.38 10.55 9.12
N ASN A 81 20.66 9.43 9.27
CA ASN A 81 20.13 8.63 8.15
C ASN A 81 18.73 9.04 7.67
N VAL A 82 18.23 10.22 8.02
CA VAL A 82 16.97 10.78 7.49
C VAL A 82 17.30 12.02 6.66
N VAL A 83 16.76 12.11 5.45
CA VAL A 83 16.88 13.31 4.60
C VAL A 83 16.16 14.46 5.30
N ALA A 84 16.89 15.49 5.73
CA ALA A 84 16.30 16.58 6.50
C ALA A 84 15.36 17.45 5.65
N VAL A 85 14.16 17.74 6.16
CA VAL A 85 13.25 18.74 5.58
C VAL A 85 13.57 20.10 6.18
N PHE A 86 13.84 21.09 5.34
CA PHE A 86 14.22 22.44 5.75
C PHE A 86 13.07 23.44 5.71
N ASP A 87 12.17 23.31 4.73
CA ASP A 87 11.08 24.27 4.51
C ASP A 87 9.92 23.62 3.74
N LEU A 88 8.74 24.19 3.85
CA LEU A 88 7.61 23.92 2.96
C LEU A 88 7.09 25.26 2.46
N VAL A 89 7.40 25.57 1.20
CA VAL A 89 7.00 26.84 0.59
C VAL A 89 5.83 26.66 -0.37
N GLU A 90 4.97 27.66 -0.40
CA GLU A 90 3.80 27.71 -1.24
C GLU A 90 4.02 28.72 -2.36
N THR A 91 3.58 28.35 -3.56
CA THR A 91 3.50 29.24 -4.73
C THR A 91 2.08 29.17 -5.26
N ALA A 92 1.67 30.16 -6.07
CA ALA A 92 0.26 30.43 -6.41
C ALA A 92 -0.57 29.22 -6.94
N ASP A 93 0.09 28.17 -7.42
CA ASP A 93 -0.51 26.99 -8.04
C ASP A 93 -0.13 25.64 -7.40
N GLN A 94 0.82 25.62 -6.45
CA GLN A 94 1.49 24.39 -5.97
C GLN A 94 2.36 24.58 -4.69
N HIS A 95 2.56 23.49 -3.96
CA HIS A 95 3.47 23.41 -2.80
C HIS A 95 4.83 22.81 -3.19
N TRP A 96 5.90 23.26 -2.55
CA TRP A 96 7.27 22.77 -2.73
C TRP A 96 7.88 22.40 -1.38
N LEU A 97 8.34 21.15 -1.27
CA LEU A 97 9.13 20.71 -0.13
C LEU A 97 10.61 21.01 -0.39
N VAL A 98 11.24 21.76 0.51
CA VAL A 98 12.68 22.05 0.47
C VAL A 98 13.37 21.13 1.46
N MET A 99 14.34 20.38 0.99
CA MET A 99 15.03 19.34 1.76
C MET A 99 16.54 19.34 1.48
N GLU A 100 17.26 18.56 2.28
CA GLU A 100 18.68 18.29 2.13
C GLU A 100 19.00 17.77 0.73
N TYR A 101 20.01 18.38 0.10
CA TYR A 101 20.60 17.85 -1.13
C TYR A 101 21.82 16.99 -0.77
N LEU A 102 21.88 15.79 -1.34
CA LEU A 102 23.03 14.91 -1.26
C LEU A 102 23.51 14.59 -2.68
N GLU A 103 24.80 14.80 -2.95
CA GLU A 103 25.45 14.26 -4.14
C GLU A 103 25.55 12.74 -3.99
N SER A 104 24.59 12.04 -4.59
CA SER A 104 24.28 10.64 -4.28
C SER A 104 23.52 9.97 -5.43
N LEU A 105 23.51 8.63 -5.43
CA LEU A 105 22.58 7.83 -6.22
C LEU A 105 21.57 7.18 -5.28
N ASN A 106 20.33 6.95 -5.72
CA ASN A 106 19.46 6.08 -4.93
C ASN A 106 19.90 4.60 -5.05
N LEU A 107 19.57 3.79 -4.05
CA LEU A 107 19.96 2.38 -3.99
C LEU A 107 19.47 1.59 -5.22
N ALA A 108 18.31 1.94 -5.80
CA ALA A 108 17.83 1.32 -7.04
C ALA A 108 18.74 1.63 -8.26
N GLN A 109 19.31 2.83 -8.33
CA GLN A 109 20.28 3.21 -9.36
C GLN A 109 21.62 2.50 -9.13
N ARG A 110 22.11 2.41 -7.88
CA ARG A 110 23.33 1.67 -7.53
C ARG A 110 23.23 0.20 -7.93
N ILE A 111 22.16 -0.49 -7.53
CA ILE A 111 21.92 -1.91 -7.90
C ILE A 111 21.85 -2.09 -9.43
N ARG A 112 21.25 -1.14 -10.16
CA ARG A 112 21.18 -1.21 -11.64
C ARG A 112 22.52 -0.94 -12.32
N ARG A 113 23.37 -0.10 -11.74
CA ARG A 113 24.70 0.27 -12.26
C ARG A 113 25.72 -0.82 -12.00
N ASP A 114 25.77 -1.30 -10.75
CA ASP A 114 26.87 -2.13 -10.23
C ASP A 114 26.47 -3.61 -10.09
N GLY A 115 25.17 -3.90 -10.09
CA GLY A 115 24.63 -5.24 -9.85
C GLY A 115 24.19 -5.48 -8.39
N PRO A 116 23.93 -6.74 -8.01
CA PRO A 116 23.60 -7.09 -6.62
C PRO A 116 24.77 -6.79 -5.68
N LEU A 117 24.44 -6.29 -4.49
CA LEU A 117 25.41 -5.99 -3.44
C LEU A 117 25.82 -7.27 -2.67
N PRO A 118 27.10 -7.38 -2.25
CA PRO A 118 27.54 -8.38 -1.28
C PRO A 118 26.77 -8.25 0.06
N PRO A 119 26.56 -9.35 0.81
CA PRO A 119 25.83 -9.32 2.07
C PRO A 119 26.34 -8.29 3.08
N ASP A 120 27.65 -8.15 3.25
CA ASP A 120 28.24 -7.21 4.24
C ASP A 120 27.99 -5.74 3.85
N GLU A 121 28.06 -5.42 2.55
CA GLU A 121 27.78 -4.09 2.02
C GLU A 121 26.29 -3.74 2.11
N ALA A 122 25.43 -4.71 1.76
CA ALA A 122 23.99 -4.58 1.95
C ALA A 122 23.64 -4.38 3.43
N ALA A 123 24.29 -5.10 4.35
CA ALA A 123 24.08 -4.93 5.78
C ALA A 123 24.44 -3.53 6.28
N ALA A 124 25.63 -3.03 5.93
CA ALA A 124 26.11 -1.71 6.34
C ALA A 124 25.20 -0.56 5.86
N LEU A 125 24.64 -0.67 4.66
CA LEU A 125 23.68 0.29 4.13
C LEU A 125 22.29 0.12 4.77
N LEU A 126 21.75 -1.09 4.81
CA LEU A 126 20.38 -1.30 5.29
C LEU A 126 20.25 -1.20 6.83
N ALA A 127 21.35 -1.32 7.59
CA ALA A 127 21.39 -0.96 9.01
C ALA A 127 21.05 0.52 9.22
N GLN A 128 21.61 1.42 8.41
CA GLN A 128 21.32 2.86 8.45
C GLN A 128 19.85 3.16 8.11
N ALA A 129 19.28 2.46 7.12
CA ALA A 129 17.86 2.55 6.79
C ALA A 129 16.96 2.04 7.94
N ALA A 130 17.37 0.96 8.61
CA ALA A 130 16.67 0.42 9.78
C ALA A 130 16.71 1.38 10.97
N GLN A 131 17.85 2.05 11.21
CA GLN A 131 17.98 3.09 12.25
C GLN A 131 17.07 4.29 11.98
N ALA A 132 16.99 4.76 10.72
CA ALA A 132 16.07 5.82 10.31
C ALA A 132 14.60 5.45 10.57
N LEU A 133 14.20 4.22 10.23
CA LEU A 133 12.85 3.72 10.50
C LEU A 133 12.58 3.56 12.00
N ALA A 134 13.53 3.05 12.76
CA ALA A 134 13.42 2.91 14.22
C ALA A 134 13.15 4.25 14.92
N VAL A 135 13.87 5.31 14.53
CA VAL A 135 13.63 6.67 15.04
C VAL A 135 12.23 7.15 14.70
N ALA A 136 11.79 6.99 13.45
CA ALA A 136 10.44 7.36 13.01
C ALA A 136 9.33 6.58 13.75
N HIS A 137 9.52 5.26 13.93
CA HIS A 137 8.59 4.37 14.59
C HIS A 137 8.41 4.75 16.07
N ARG A 138 9.48 5.11 16.78
CA ARG A 138 9.41 5.65 18.15
C ARG A 138 8.67 6.98 18.24
N SER A 139 8.68 7.79 17.19
CA SER A 139 7.88 9.01 17.07
C SER A 139 6.44 8.78 16.57
N GLY A 140 6.02 7.52 16.38
CA GLY A 140 4.68 7.15 15.89
C GLY A 140 4.47 7.41 14.40
N ILE A 141 5.56 7.56 13.63
CA ILE A 141 5.54 7.87 12.20
C ILE A 141 5.78 6.57 11.40
N VAL A 142 4.90 6.29 10.45
CA VAL A 142 5.01 5.17 9.49
C VAL A 142 5.39 5.74 8.12
N HIS A 143 6.42 5.18 7.49
CA HIS A 143 6.98 5.67 6.23
C HIS A 143 6.09 5.36 5.00
N ARG A 144 5.47 4.17 4.96
CA ARG A 144 4.50 3.69 3.94
C ARG A 144 5.02 3.49 2.51
N ASP A 145 6.25 3.90 2.21
CA ASP A 145 6.86 3.79 0.87
C ASP A 145 8.35 3.41 0.92
N VAL A 146 8.76 2.52 1.84
CA VAL A 146 10.17 2.08 1.96
C VAL A 146 10.54 1.22 0.74
N LYS A 147 11.54 1.66 -0.03
CA LYS A 147 12.04 0.97 -1.23
C LYS A 147 13.40 1.55 -1.66
N PRO A 148 14.18 0.85 -2.51
CA PRO A 148 15.51 1.31 -2.92
C PRO A 148 15.55 2.68 -3.62
N SER A 149 14.46 3.15 -4.25
CA SER A 149 14.46 4.48 -4.89
C SER A 149 14.39 5.65 -3.91
N ASN A 150 13.98 5.40 -2.66
CA ASN A 150 13.82 6.43 -1.62
C ASN A 150 15.00 6.42 -0.62
N MET A 151 15.99 5.57 -0.86
CA MET A 151 17.24 5.48 -0.09
C MET A 151 18.36 6.11 -0.90
N LEU A 152 18.79 7.30 -0.52
CA LEU A 152 19.92 8.01 -1.12
C LEU A 152 21.22 7.46 -0.54
N VAL A 153 22.17 7.11 -1.40
CA VAL A 153 23.46 6.52 -1.04
C VAL A 153 24.58 7.32 -1.69
N THR A 154 25.45 7.85 -0.85
CA THR A 154 26.67 8.59 -1.22
C THR A 154 27.81 7.63 -1.59
N ASP A 155 28.86 8.14 -2.22
CA ASP A 155 30.04 7.33 -2.58
C ASP A 155 30.87 6.91 -1.35
N ASP A 156 30.80 7.64 -0.23
CA ASP A 156 31.42 7.29 1.06
C ASP A 156 30.57 6.33 1.92
N GLY A 157 29.39 5.93 1.45
CA GLY A 157 28.57 4.88 2.06
C GLY A 157 27.56 5.36 3.12
N LEU A 158 27.42 6.67 3.31
CA LEU A 158 26.28 7.24 4.06
C LEU A 158 24.99 7.02 3.28
N LEU A 159 24.03 6.35 3.92
CA LEU A 159 22.66 6.18 3.44
C LEU A 159 21.71 7.11 4.21
N LYS A 160 20.85 7.81 3.46
CA LYS A 160 19.71 8.57 4.01
C LYS A 160 18.39 8.11 3.40
N LEU A 161 17.40 7.86 4.25
CA LEU A 161 16.02 7.58 3.87
C LEU A 161 15.25 8.89 3.70
N GLY A 162 14.66 9.09 2.52
CA GLY A 162 13.82 10.25 2.20
C GLY A 162 12.39 9.86 1.83
N ASP A 163 11.54 10.85 1.54
CA ASP A 163 10.14 10.65 1.14
C ASP A 163 9.26 9.96 2.20
N PHE A 164 9.37 10.39 3.46
CA PHE A 164 8.52 9.99 4.59
C PHE A 164 7.03 10.36 4.40
N GLY A 165 6.30 9.55 3.64
CA GLY A 165 4.84 9.45 3.69
C GLY A 165 4.00 10.65 3.23
N ILE A 166 4.62 11.74 2.74
CA ILE A 166 4.05 13.09 2.41
C ILE A 166 3.01 13.10 1.24
N ALA A 167 2.40 11.95 0.97
CA ALA A 167 1.31 11.78 0.01
C ALA A 167 0.30 10.69 0.41
N ARG A 168 0.62 9.77 1.33
CA ARG A 168 -0.17 8.54 1.59
C ARG A 168 -0.76 8.40 3.01
N ALA A 169 -0.96 9.47 3.77
CA ALA A 169 -1.67 9.35 5.04
C ALA A 169 -3.19 9.17 4.83
N LYS A 170 -3.68 7.94 5.09
CA LYS A 170 -5.10 7.57 5.22
C LYS A 170 -5.99 7.59 3.95
N SER A 171 -5.40 7.60 2.77
CA SER A 171 -5.96 6.76 1.72
C SER A 171 -5.26 5.40 1.82
N ASP A 172 -5.98 4.30 1.63
CA ASP A 172 -5.37 2.98 1.46
C ASP A 172 -4.49 2.96 0.19
N VAL A 173 -4.01 1.79 -0.24
CA VAL A 173 -3.64 1.62 -1.65
C VAL A 173 -4.92 1.80 -2.47
N THR A 174 -5.22 3.06 -2.78
CA THR A 174 -6.36 3.45 -3.59
C THR A 174 -6.00 3.02 -4.99
N LEU A 175 -6.54 1.86 -5.37
CA LEU A 175 -6.80 1.58 -6.77
C LEU A 175 -7.68 2.74 -7.23
N THR A 176 -7.06 3.75 -7.86
CA THR A 176 -7.83 4.80 -8.50
C THR A 176 -8.64 4.16 -9.63
N GLN A 177 -9.74 4.80 -10.05
CA GLN A 177 -10.63 4.37 -11.15
C GLN A 177 -9.95 4.32 -12.54
N THR A 178 -8.63 4.21 -12.57
CA THR A 178 -7.76 4.15 -13.75
C THR A 178 -6.72 3.02 -13.63
N GLY A 179 -6.85 2.14 -12.62
CA GLY A 179 -5.92 1.02 -12.38
C GLY A 179 -4.52 1.42 -11.86
N LEU A 180 -4.27 2.72 -11.69
CA LEU A 180 -2.97 3.25 -11.26
C LEU A 180 -2.80 3.14 -9.74
N VAL A 181 -2.12 2.07 -9.31
CA VAL A 181 -1.47 2.04 -7.99
C VAL A 181 -0.33 3.06 -7.99
N THR A 182 -0.51 4.16 -7.27
CA THR A 182 0.55 5.16 -7.04
C THR A 182 1.60 4.62 -6.08
N GLY A 183 2.44 3.69 -6.55
CA GLY A 183 3.49 3.01 -5.80
C GLY A 183 4.16 1.89 -6.60
N SER A 184 5.26 1.34 -6.09
CA SER A 184 5.82 0.09 -6.62
C SER A 184 5.30 -1.05 -5.75
N PRO A 185 4.34 -1.86 -6.22
CA PRO A 185 3.73 -2.92 -5.40
C PRO A 185 4.72 -4.01 -5.01
N SER A 186 5.86 -4.09 -5.70
CA SER A 186 7.01 -4.98 -5.46
C SER A 186 7.55 -5.04 -4.02
N TYR A 187 7.23 -4.06 -3.17
CA TYR A 187 7.69 -3.96 -1.78
C TYR A 187 6.53 -3.96 -0.78
N LEU A 188 5.27 -4.04 -1.22
CA LEU A 188 4.11 -3.99 -0.32
C LEU A 188 4.06 -5.20 0.61
N ALA A 189 3.64 -4.95 1.85
CA ALA A 189 3.36 -5.98 2.84
C ALA A 189 2.01 -6.69 2.57
N PRO A 190 1.83 -7.96 2.96
CA PRO A 190 0.61 -8.73 2.69
C PRO A 190 -0.67 -8.06 3.20
N GLU A 191 -0.62 -7.46 4.38
CA GLU A 191 -1.75 -6.73 4.94
C GLU A 191 -2.10 -5.48 4.11
N VAL A 192 -1.11 -4.76 3.58
CA VAL A 192 -1.31 -3.56 2.75
C VAL A 192 -1.78 -3.94 1.33
N ALA A 193 -1.25 -5.03 0.78
CA ALA A 193 -1.72 -5.61 -0.49
C ALA A 193 -3.16 -6.13 -0.38
N ALA A 194 -3.59 -6.56 0.81
CA ALA A 194 -4.97 -6.93 1.13
C ALA A 194 -5.87 -5.73 1.51
N GLY A 195 -5.40 -4.49 1.31
CA GLY A 195 -6.18 -3.27 1.56
C GLY A 195 -6.28 -2.83 3.03
N GLN A 196 -5.41 -3.33 3.92
CA GLN A 196 -5.32 -2.84 5.30
C GLN A 196 -4.36 -1.64 5.40
N GLY A 197 -4.61 -0.77 6.38
CA GLY A 197 -3.76 0.40 6.62
C GLY A 197 -2.33 0.02 7.03
N ALA A 198 -1.34 0.63 6.37
CA ALA A 198 0.08 0.39 6.64
C ALA A 198 0.49 0.78 8.09
N THR A 199 1.27 -0.10 8.71
CA THR A 199 1.79 0.00 10.08
C THR A 199 3.33 0.05 10.10
N THR A 200 3.94 0.22 11.28
CA THR A 200 5.40 0.09 11.46
C THR A 200 5.92 -1.28 10.99
N ALA A 201 5.17 -2.36 11.26
CA ALA A 201 5.49 -3.70 10.77
C ALA A 201 5.41 -3.82 9.23
N SER A 202 4.60 -2.98 8.56
CA SER A 202 4.53 -2.91 7.10
C SER A 202 5.78 -2.24 6.50
N ASP A 203 6.34 -1.23 7.18
CA ASP A 203 7.64 -0.65 6.81
C ASP A 203 8.77 -1.68 6.97
N VAL A 204 8.75 -2.49 8.03
CA VAL A 204 9.74 -3.56 8.26
C VAL A 204 9.70 -4.62 7.15
N TRP A 205 8.51 -5.05 6.71
CA TRP A 205 8.41 -5.92 5.53
C TRP A 205 9.02 -5.27 4.28
N SER A 206 8.70 -4.00 4.05
CA SER A 206 9.18 -3.23 2.91
C SER A 206 10.71 -3.04 2.93
N LEU A 207 11.31 -2.91 4.12
CA LEU A 207 12.76 -2.96 4.37
C LEU A 207 13.33 -4.35 4.05
N GLY A 208 12.66 -5.44 4.45
CA GLY A 208 13.03 -6.81 4.07
C GLY A 208 13.02 -7.04 2.55
N ALA A 209 11.98 -6.58 1.86
CA ALA A 209 11.87 -6.61 0.41
C ALA A 209 12.96 -5.76 -0.29
N THR A 210 13.37 -4.65 0.34
CA THR A 210 14.49 -3.83 -0.11
C THR A 210 15.83 -4.55 0.07
N LEU A 211 16.05 -5.21 1.21
CA LEU A 211 17.25 -6.02 1.48
C LEU A 211 17.34 -7.22 0.52
N PHE A 212 16.22 -7.88 0.23
CA PHE A 212 16.14 -8.91 -0.81
C PHE A 212 16.60 -8.35 -2.15
N HIS A 213 16.09 -7.19 -2.57
CA HIS A 213 16.48 -6.57 -3.83
C HIS A 213 17.97 -6.24 -3.86
N ALA A 214 18.52 -5.69 -2.77
CA ALA A 214 19.95 -5.38 -2.66
C ALA A 214 20.83 -6.60 -2.98
N VAL A 215 20.56 -7.77 -2.39
CA VAL A 215 21.39 -8.98 -2.59
C VAL A 215 21.00 -9.83 -3.80
N ALA A 216 19.73 -9.78 -4.24
CA ALA A 216 19.27 -10.53 -5.42
C ALA A 216 19.59 -9.82 -6.74
N GLY A 217 19.55 -8.47 -6.75
CA GLY A 217 19.67 -7.63 -7.95
C GLY A 217 18.34 -7.35 -8.65
N HIS A 218 17.22 -7.86 -8.12
CA HIS A 218 15.86 -7.63 -8.61
C HIS A 218 14.87 -7.64 -7.42
N PRO A 219 13.70 -7.00 -7.52
CA PRO A 219 12.70 -7.06 -6.43
C PRO A 219 12.20 -8.49 -6.17
N PRO A 220 11.66 -8.78 -4.97
CA PRO A 220 11.08 -10.10 -4.66
C PRO A 220 9.82 -10.38 -5.48
N TYR A 221 9.01 -9.36 -5.75
CA TYR A 221 7.82 -9.45 -6.58
C TYR A 221 7.93 -8.51 -7.78
N ASP A 222 7.95 -9.07 -8.99
CA ASP A 222 7.77 -8.28 -10.21
C ASP A 222 6.28 -8.00 -10.42
N ALA A 223 5.96 -6.78 -10.85
CA ALA A 223 4.62 -6.26 -11.06
C ALA A 223 4.47 -5.45 -12.35
N THR A 224 5.49 -5.46 -13.20
CA THR A 224 5.49 -4.70 -14.46
C THR A 224 4.45 -5.19 -15.47
N GLU A 225 4.11 -6.48 -15.42
CA GLU A 225 3.20 -7.12 -16.40
C GLU A 225 1.83 -7.50 -15.83
N ASN A 226 1.70 -7.79 -14.53
CA ASN A 226 0.45 -8.25 -13.93
C ASN A 226 0.30 -7.82 -12.46
N LEU A 227 -0.18 -6.59 -12.25
CA LEU A 227 -0.41 -6.02 -10.92
C LEU A 227 -1.28 -6.92 -10.02
N MET A 228 -2.42 -7.41 -10.52
CA MET A 228 -3.36 -8.20 -9.72
C MET A 228 -2.80 -9.57 -9.35
N GLY A 229 -2.12 -10.22 -10.28
CA GLY A 229 -1.34 -11.43 -10.00
C GLY A 229 -0.26 -11.17 -8.94
N THR A 230 0.45 -10.05 -9.00
CA THR A 230 1.46 -9.70 -8.00
C THR A 230 0.86 -9.49 -6.61
N LEU A 231 -0.25 -8.76 -6.50
CA LEU A 231 -0.95 -8.57 -5.22
C LEU A 231 -1.44 -9.92 -4.66
N TYR A 232 -2.02 -10.79 -5.50
CA TYR A 232 -2.41 -12.14 -5.11
C TYR A 232 -1.21 -12.94 -4.57
N ARG A 233 -0.06 -12.89 -5.25
CA ARG A 233 1.17 -13.58 -4.82
C ARG A 233 1.71 -13.04 -3.49
N ILE A 234 1.72 -11.73 -3.30
CA ILE A 234 2.13 -11.09 -2.04
C ILE A 234 1.25 -11.56 -0.85
N VAL A 235 -0.06 -11.71 -1.07
CA VAL A 235 -0.99 -12.15 -0.02
C VAL A 235 -0.93 -13.67 0.23
N HIS A 236 -0.87 -14.47 -0.84
CA HIS A 236 -1.11 -15.92 -0.76
C HIS A 236 0.14 -16.81 -0.90
N GLU A 237 1.19 -16.39 -1.59
CA GLU A 237 2.42 -17.18 -1.75
C GLU A 237 3.43 -16.98 -0.61
N GLU A 238 4.33 -17.96 -0.44
CA GLU A 238 5.41 -17.85 0.53
C GLU A 238 6.42 -16.77 0.08
N PRO A 239 6.96 -15.93 1.00
CA PRO A 239 7.93 -14.90 0.65
C PRO A 239 9.12 -15.46 -0.16
N PRO A 240 9.48 -14.83 -1.30
CA PRO A 240 10.64 -15.22 -2.10
C PRO A 240 11.92 -15.31 -1.28
N ARG A 241 12.79 -16.27 -1.61
CA ARG A 241 14.10 -16.47 -0.97
C ARG A 241 15.22 -16.46 -2.00
N THR A 242 16.44 -16.18 -1.55
CA THR A 242 17.62 -16.11 -2.40
C THR A 242 18.85 -16.61 -1.64
N ASP A 243 19.60 -17.52 -2.26
CA ASP A 243 20.83 -18.07 -1.67
C ASP A 243 21.93 -16.99 -1.55
N ARG A 244 21.80 -15.87 -2.28
CA ARG A 244 22.70 -14.70 -2.20
C ARG A 244 22.62 -13.96 -0.87
N ALA A 245 21.60 -14.22 -0.04
CA ALA A 245 21.49 -13.59 1.28
C ALA A 245 22.64 -13.98 2.23
N GLY A 246 23.18 -15.21 2.11
CA GLY A 246 24.21 -15.69 3.03
C GLY A 246 23.76 -15.57 4.49
N TRP A 247 24.54 -14.83 5.30
CA TRP A 247 24.24 -14.61 6.72
C TRP A 247 23.00 -13.72 6.98
N LEU A 248 22.47 -13.05 5.96
CA LEU A 248 21.27 -12.19 6.06
C LEU A 248 19.94 -12.97 6.00
N ASP A 249 19.96 -14.27 5.71
CA ASP A 249 18.75 -15.10 5.63
C ASP A 249 17.86 -15.04 6.91
N PRO A 250 18.39 -15.02 8.15
CA PRO A 250 17.57 -14.86 9.36
C PRO A 250 16.80 -13.54 9.42
N VAL A 251 17.45 -12.42 9.10
CA VAL A 251 16.80 -11.10 9.12
C VAL A 251 15.84 -10.92 7.94
N LEU A 252 16.10 -11.51 6.77
CA LEU A 252 15.11 -11.56 5.69
C LEU A 252 13.84 -12.31 6.10
N ARG A 253 13.97 -13.45 6.80
CA ARG A 253 12.81 -14.19 7.33
C ARG A 253 12.05 -13.41 8.40
N ALA A 254 12.77 -12.74 9.29
CA ALA A 254 12.17 -11.99 10.38
C ALA A 254 11.52 -10.67 9.92
N THR A 255 11.99 -10.08 8.82
CA THR A 255 11.38 -8.89 8.20
C THR A 255 10.22 -9.25 7.29
N MET A 256 10.38 -10.26 6.43
CA MET A 256 9.35 -10.75 5.51
C MET A 256 8.47 -11.86 6.12
N HIS A 257 8.22 -11.83 7.43
CA HIS A 257 7.27 -12.74 8.06
C HIS A 257 5.83 -12.34 7.67
N ARG A 258 4.96 -13.30 7.28
CA ARG A 258 3.62 -12.97 6.79
C ARG A 258 2.77 -12.24 7.82
N ASP A 259 2.65 -12.83 9.03
CA ASP A 259 1.97 -12.18 10.16
C ASP A 259 2.79 -10.96 10.62
N PRO A 260 2.24 -9.73 10.61
CA PRO A 260 2.90 -8.52 11.10
C PRO A 260 3.37 -8.63 12.56
N ALA A 261 2.66 -9.38 13.42
CA ALA A 261 3.03 -9.54 14.82
C ALA A 261 4.25 -10.47 15.02
N GLY A 262 4.59 -11.29 14.01
CA GLY A 262 5.79 -12.13 14.00
C GLY A 262 7.02 -11.46 13.39
N ARG A 263 6.92 -10.19 12.95
CA ARG A 263 8.05 -9.44 12.40
C ARG A 263 8.90 -8.83 13.52
N TRP A 264 10.21 -8.73 13.27
CA TRP A 264 11.10 -7.93 14.13
C TRP A 264 10.74 -6.44 14.09
N THR A 265 11.16 -5.66 15.10
CA THR A 265 11.10 -4.20 15.04
C THR A 265 12.26 -3.64 14.20
N ALA A 266 12.15 -2.39 13.75
CA ALA A 266 13.23 -1.72 13.04
C ALA A 266 14.52 -1.62 13.88
N GLU A 267 14.41 -1.48 15.21
CA GLU A 267 15.55 -1.55 16.14
C GLU A 267 16.25 -2.91 16.11
N GLN A 268 15.49 -4.02 16.17
CA GLN A 268 16.05 -5.37 16.14
C GLN A 268 16.75 -5.66 14.80
N VAL A 269 16.17 -5.19 13.69
CA VAL A 269 16.78 -5.27 12.36
C VAL A 269 18.07 -4.45 12.29
N ALA A 270 18.06 -3.21 12.79
CA ALA A 270 19.26 -2.36 12.84
C ALA A 270 20.38 -3.01 13.67
N LEU A 271 20.04 -3.57 14.83
CA LEU A 271 20.98 -4.24 15.72
C LEU A 271 21.61 -5.47 15.06
N PHE A 272 20.80 -6.33 14.43
CA PHE A 272 21.30 -7.52 13.72
C PHE A 272 22.15 -7.16 12.50
N LEU A 273 21.73 -6.19 11.68
CA LEU A 273 22.49 -5.79 10.50
C LEU A 273 23.84 -5.14 10.84
N ALA A 274 23.95 -4.48 12.01
CA ALA A 274 25.19 -3.85 12.47
C ALA A 274 26.21 -4.84 13.10
N HIS A 275 25.74 -5.91 13.74
CA HIS A 275 26.60 -6.85 14.49
C HIS A 275 26.71 -8.26 13.86
N GLY A 276 25.86 -8.56 12.88
CA GLY A 276 25.76 -9.87 12.27
C GLY A 276 25.04 -10.90 13.14
N PRO A 277 25.16 -12.20 12.81
CA PRO A 277 24.56 -13.29 13.57
C PRO A 277 25.33 -13.64 14.86
N ALA A 278 26.38 -12.88 15.21
CA ALA A 278 27.05 -12.96 16.49
C ALA A 278 26.19 -12.25 17.55
N ASP A 279 25.60 -13.03 18.45
CA ASP A 279 24.37 -12.72 19.15
C ASP A 279 24.41 -11.46 20.06
N PRO A 280 23.63 -10.40 19.75
CA PRO A 280 23.40 -9.25 20.65
C PRO A 280 22.05 -9.33 21.39
N LEU A 281 21.24 -10.37 21.17
CA LEU A 281 19.86 -10.52 21.67
C LEU A 281 19.68 -11.67 22.68
N ALA A 282 20.68 -12.55 22.84
CA ALA A 282 20.70 -13.58 23.88
C ALA A 282 21.03 -13.06 25.30
N ASP A 283 21.52 -11.82 25.43
CA ASP A 283 21.80 -11.18 26.72
C ASP A 283 20.59 -10.37 27.26
N GLU A 284 19.40 -10.96 27.17
CA GLU A 284 18.41 -10.77 28.24
C GLU A 284 18.98 -11.45 29.50
N PRO A 285 19.19 -10.73 30.62
CA PRO A 285 19.95 -11.25 31.76
C PRO A 285 19.14 -12.26 32.61
N SER A 286 18.90 -13.46 32.06
CA SER A 286 18.63 -14.65 32.87
C SER A 286 19.81 -14.89 33.80
N GLY A 287 19.59 -14.65 35.10
CA GLY A 287 20.63 -14.56 36.13
C GLY A 287 21.57 -15.76 36.21
N ARG A 288 22.64 -15.75 35.42
CA ARG A 288 23.77 -16.67 35.54
C ARG A 288 24.67 -16.19 36.66
N THR A 289 24.56 -16.86 37.81
CA THR A 289 25.51 -16.77 38.92
C THR A 289 26.94 -16.97 38.39
N GLN A 290 27.73 -15.90 38.31
CA GLN A 290 29.17 -16.02 38.11
C GLN A 290 29.80 -16.58 39.39
N VAL A 291 30.35 -17.79 39.31
CA VAL A 291 31.13 -18.37 40.41
C VAL A 291 32.51 -17.72 40.40
N MET A 292 32.79 -16.85 41.38
CA MET A 292 34.13 -16.30 41.58
C MET A 292 35.11 -17.39 42.08
N PRO A 293 36.38 -17.38 41.64
CA PRO A 293 37.42 -18.21 42.24
C PRO A 293 37.65 -17.81 43.70
N ALA A 294 37.71 -18.78 44.61
CA ALA A 294 37.96 -18.53 46.02
C ALA A 294 39.43 -18.10 46.25
N VAL A 295 39.63 -16.96 46.92
CA VAL A 295 40.94 -16.52 47.42
C VAL A 295 41.25 -17.26 48.72
N PRO A 296 42.42 -17.92 48.86
CA PRO A 296 42.77 -18.63 50.08
C PRO A 296 43.15 -17.65 51.20
N VAL A 297 42.32 -17.56 52.23
CA VAL A 297 42.65 -16.84 53.47
C VAL A 297 43.42 -17.77 54.41
N ALA A 298 44.57 -17.31 54.91
CA ALA A 298 45.41 -18.08 55.81
C ALA A 298 44.76 -18.25 57.20
N ALA A 299 44.98 -19.41 57.83
CA ALA A 299 44.35 -19.79 59.08
C ALA A 299 45.10 -19.24 60.32
N VAL A 300 44.35 -18.75 61.32
CA VAL A 300 44.80 -18.61 62.71
C VAL A 300 43.68 -19.01 63.68
N ALA A 301 43.93 -20.08 64.44
CA ALA A 301 43.38 -20.51 65.75
C ALA A 301 41.88 -20.31 66.14
N ALA A 302 41.26 -21.42 66.57
CA ALA A 302 40.11 -21.53 67.49
C ALA A 302 40.62 -22.14 68.84
N PRO A 303 39.81 -22.59 69.84
CA PRO A 303 38.33 -22.63 70.06
C PRO A 303 37.98 -22.03 71.48
N PRO A 304 36.88 -22.37 72.23
CA PRO A 304 35.67 -23.22 72.04
C PRO A 304 34.35 -22.40 72.12
N ASP A 305 33.12 -22.88 72.40
CA ASP A 305 32.58 -24.14 72.97
C ASP A 305 31.13 -24.46 72.49
N ASP A 306 30.49 -25.51 73.03
CA ASP A 306 29.37 -26.29 72.42
C ASP A 306 27.91 -25.96 72.94
N PRO A 307 26.81 -26.62 72.47
CA PRO A 307 25.41 -26.08 72.31
C PRO A 307 24.41 -26.58 73.41
N PRO A 308 23.06 -26.81 73.24
CA PRO A 308 22.02 -26.56 72.19
C PRO A 308 20.70 -25.96 72.84
N PRO A 309 19.39 -26.23 72.46
CA PRO A 309 18.75 -26.82 71.26
C PRO A 309 17.55 -26.01 70.67
N ALA A 310 16.83 -26.63 69.72
CA ALA A 310 15.74 -26.05 68.90
C ALA A 310 14.33 -26.04 69.54
N THR A 311 13.40 -25.27 68.92
CA THR A 311 11.95 -25.35 69.15
C THR A 311 11.18 -25.30 67.81
N GLN A 312 10.15 -26.13 67.68
CA GLN A 312 9.22 -26.20 66.54
C GLN A 312 7.89 -25.51 66.88
N THR A 313 7.17 -25.00 65.86
CA THR A 313 5.75 -24.62 66.00
C THR A 313 4.96 -24.94 64.72
N GLN A 314 3.97 -25.84 64.83
CA GLN A 314 2.86 -26.02 63.87
C GLN A 314 1.69 -25.08 64.26
N VAL A 315 0.61 -24.83 63.50
CA VAL A 315 -0.63 -25.66 63.44
C VAL A 315 -1.74 -24.88 62.66
N VAL A 316 -2.46 -25.53 61.70
CA VAL A 316 -3.85 -25.27 61.17
C VAL A 316 -4.20 -23.90 60.49
N GLY A 317 -5.09 -23.78 59.47
CA GLY A 317 -5.77 -24.77 58.59
C GLY A 317 -7.13 -24.31 57.97
N GLU A 318 -7.34 -24.59 56.67
CA GLU A 318 -8.61 -24.67 55.88
C GLU A 318 -9.53 -23.43 55.62
N PRO A 319 -10.45 -23.45 54.60
CA PRO A 319 -10.74 -24.49 53.59
C PRO A 319 -10.74 -24.04 52.09
N VAL A 320 -10.87 -25.02 51.19
CA VAL A 320 -11.01 -24.90 49.72
C VAL A 320 -12.41 -25.38 49.27
N PRO A 321 -13.00 -24.82 48.20
CA PRO A 321 -13.96 -25.52 47.34
C PRO A 321 -13.32 -25.90 46.00
N ALA A 322 -13.44 -27.17 45.61
CA ALA A 322 -12.91 -27.70 44.36
C ALA A 322 -14.02 -28.14 43.38
N ALA A 323 -13.58 -28.28 42.11
CA ALA A 323 -14.06 -29.18 41.06
C ALA A 323 -15.10 -28.62 40.05
N PRO A 324 -15.24 -29.21 38.83
CA PRO A 324 -14.60 -30.44 38.33
C PRO A 324 -13.95 -30.38 36.90
N PRO A 325 -13.17 -31.41 36.51
CA PRO A 325 -12.72 -31.65 35.13
C PRO A 325 -13.45 -32.81 34.41
N ALA A 326 -13.03 -33.08 33.15
CA ALA A 326 -13.48 -34.11 32.18
C ALA A 326 -14.76 -33.78 31.37
N GLY A 327 -14.89 -34.14 30.08
CA GLY A 327 -14.08 -35.05 29.24
C GLY A 327 -14.24 -34.85 27.70
N PRO A 328 -13.92 -35.85 26.86
CA PRO A 328 -13.52 -35.61 25.46
C PRO A 328 -14.49 -36.11 24.34
N ARG A 329 -14.47 -35.45 23.15
CA ARG A 329 -14.22 -36.05 21.78
C ARG A 329 -14.79 -35.24 20.59
N ARG A 330 -13.98 -35.18 19.51
CA ARG A 330 -14.30 -35.07 18.04
C ARG A 330 -15.47 -34.19 17.54
N GLY A 331 -15.17 -33.26 16.64
CA GLY A 331 -16.16 -32.72 15.67
C GLY A 331 -15.62 -31.60 14.76
N ARG A 332 -15.54 -31.86 13.44
CA ARG A 332 -15.07 -30.93 12.39
C ARG A 332 -16.21 -30.00 11.94
N ARG A 333 -16.04 -28.66 12.03
CA ARG A 333 -16.71 -27.63 11.18
C ARG A 333 -16.16 -26.22 11.45
N THR A 334 -16.24 -25.35 10.45
CA THR A 334 -15.83 -23.93 10.41
C THR A 334 -16.78 -23.01 11.20
N PRO A 335 -16.30 -21.84 11.66
CA PRO A 335 -17.01 -20.60 11.33
C PRO A 335 -16.15 -19.30 11.21
N ILE A 336 -16.49 -18.49 10.21
CA ILE A 336 -16.98 -17.09 10.32
C ILE A 336 -16.30 -16.16 11.35
N VAL A 337 -15.51 -15.19 10.85
CA VAL A 337 -15.09 -13.98 11.60
C VAL A 337 -15.52 -12.66 10.90
N ALA A 338 -16.04 -12.73 9.66
CA ALA A 338 -16.42 -11.56 8.86
C ALA A 338 -17.64 -10.75 9.38
N ALA A 339 -18.37 -11.25 10.38
CA ALA A 339 -19.62 -10.63 10.85
C ALA A 339 -19.42 -9.41 11.79
N ALA A 340 -18.23 -9.21 12.38
CA ALA A 340 -18.00 -8.16 13.38
C ALA A 340 -17.75 -6.76 12.77
N ALA A 341 -17.13 -6.69 11.59
CA ALA A 341 -16.79 -5.42 10.94
C ALA A 341 -18.02 -4.67 10.39
N VAL A 342 -19.02 -5.41 9.91
CA VAL A 342 -20.22 -4.85 9.27
C VAL A 342 -21.13 -4.15 10.29
N LEU A 343 -21.24 -4.68 11.51
CA LEU A 343 -22.07 -4.08 12.57
C LEU A 343 -21.53 -2.73 13.07
N LEU A 344 -20.21 -2.53 13.04
CA LEU A 344 -19.59 -1.26 13.41
C LEU A 344 -19.75 -0.18 12.33
N LEU A 345 -19.74 -0.55 11.05
CA LEU A 345 -20.07 0.36 9.94
C LEU A 345 -21.55 0.76 9.94
N LEU A 346 -22.46 -0.17 10.21
CA LEU A 346 -23.90 0.11 10.27
C LEU A 346 -24.29 1.10 11.38
N ALA A 347 -23.61 1.09 12.53
CA ALA A 347 -23.86 2.03 13.62
C ALA A 347 -23.49 3.48 13.26
N VAL A 348 -22.46 3.69 12.43
CA VAL A 348 -22.01 5.03 12.00
C VAL A 348 -22.93 5.59 10.91
N VAL A 349 -23.37 4.76 9.96
CA VAL A 349 -24.27 5.20 8.86
C VAL A 349 -25.67 5.54 9.38
N LEU A 350 -26.23 4.75 10.31
CA LEU A 350 -27.56 5.02 10.87
C LEU A 350 -27.60 6.31 11.70
N GLY A 351 -26.49 6.67 12.35
CA GLY A 351 -26.34 7.93 13.08
C GLY A 351 -26.32 9.16 12.19
N GLY A 352 -25.76 9.07 10.98
CA GLY A 352 -25.77 10.17 10.00
C GLY A 352 -27.13 10.37 9.35
N TRP A 353 -27.81 9.28 9.00
CA TRP A 353 -29.08 9.32 8.25
C TRP A 353 -30.27 9.86 9.07
N LEU A 354 -30.23 9.78 10.40
CA LEU A 354 -31.31 10.29 11.26
C LEU A 354 -31.30 11.82 11.45
N LEU A 355 -30.23 12.54 11.08
CA LEU A 355 -30.13 14.00 11.26
C LEU A 355 -30.43 14.83 10.00
N THR A 356 -30.71 14.21 8.85
CA THR A 356 -30.92 14.91 7.57
C THR A 356 -32.33 14.77 6.99
N ARG A 357 -33.32 14.40 7.81
CA ARG A 357 -34.75 14.46 7.45
C ARG A 357 -35.39 15.72 8.03
N GLY A 358 -35.30 16.80 7.26
CA GLY A 358 -36.22 17.94 7.33
C GLY A 358 -37.33 17.78 6.29
N ASP A 359 -38.53 18.26 6.61
CA ASP A 359 -39.77 17.95 5.90
C ASP A 359 -39.92 18.62 4.53
N ASP A 360 -40.66 17.96 3.62
CA ASP A 360 -41.63 18.63 2.73
C ASP A 360 -42.61 17.58 2.15
N GLU A 361 -43.92 17.84 2.29
CA GLU A 361 -45.01 17.01 1.72
C GLU A 361 -45.54 17.60 0.39
N PRO A 362 -46.20 16.79 -0.46
CA PRO A 362 -46.43 17.11 -1.87
C PRO A 362 -47.76 17.83 -2.16
N ASN A 363 -47.87 18.49 -3.32
CA ASN A 363 -49.17 18.89 -3.84
C ASN A 363 -49.25 19.04 -5.38
N GLY A 364 -50.33 18.53 -5.99
CA GLY A 364 -51.02 19.31 -7.04
C GLY A 364 -50.80 19.04 -8.55
N ALA A 365 -51.19 17.84 -9.03
CA ALA A 365 -52.13 17.64 -10.16
C ALA A 365 -51.86 18.11 -11.63
N SER A 366 -52.01 17.12 -12.54
CA SER A 366 -52.88 17.10 -13.75
C SER A 366 -52.40 17.52 -15.16
N GLY A 367 -52.69 16.62 -16.13
CA GLY A 367 -52.81 16.87 -17.57
C GLY A 367 -51.96 15.94 -18.46
N SER A 368 -52.40 15.17 -19.47
CA SER A 368 -53.65 14.55 -19.96
C SER A 368 -53.42 14.23 -21.46
N GLY A 369 -53.70 13.02 -21.96
CA GLY A 369 -53.78 12.79 -23.43
C GLY A 369 -53.42 11.39 -23.99
N ALA A 370 -54.44 10.67 -24.46
CA ALA A 370 -54.51 9.43 -25.28
C ALA A 370 -53.37 9.09 -26.30
N GLY A 371 -53.22 7.87 -26.83
CA GLY A 371 -54.03 6.63 -26.82
C GLY A 371 -53.31 5.45 -27.54
N PRO A 372 -53.95 4.26 -27.72
CA PRO A 372 -53.23 2.98 -27.92
C PRO A 372 -53.11 2.47 -29.37
N SER A 373 -52.10 1.62 -29.65
CA SER A 373 -51.98 0.78 -30.87
C SER A 373 -51.13 -0.49 -30.64
N GLU A 374 -51.39 -1.55 -31.43
CA GLU A 374 -50.88 -2.92 -31.29
C GLU A 374 -49.41 -3.15 -31.73
N PRO A 375 -48.74 -4.22 -31.23
CA PRO A 375 -47.38 -4.56 -31.65
C PRO A 375 -47.35 -5.23 -33.04
N THR A 376 -46.94 -4.47 -34.06
CA THR A 376 -46.60 -5.06 -35.37
C THR A 376 -45.23 -5.74 -35.29
N SER A 377 -45.19 -7.06 -35.50
CA SER A 377 -43.94 -7.81 -35.65
C SER A 377 -43.21 -7.36 -36.93
N GLN A 378 -42.19 -6.51 -36.77
CA GLN A 378 -41.22 -6.22 -37.82
C GLN A 378 -39.95 -7.05 -37.59
N ALA A 379 -39.58 -7.87 -38.57
CA ALA A 379 -38.27 -8.50 -38.60
C ALA A 379 -37.19 -7.40 -38.66
N ALA A 380 -36.43 -7.27 -37.57
CA ALA A 380 -35.48 -6.17 -37.40
C ALA A 380 -34.37 -6.22 -38.47
N LYS A 381 -34.29 -5.17 -39.30
CA LYS A 381 -33.09 -4.90 -40.09
C LYS A 381 -31.96 -4.56 -39.11
N LYS A 382 -30.80 -5.22 -39.25
CA LYS A 382 -29.62 -4.97 -38.42
C LYS A 382 -29.30 -3.45 -38.43
N PRO A 383 -29.20 -2.77 -37.27
CA PRO A 383 -29.05 -1.32 -37.24
C PRO A 383 -27.74 -0.88 -37.90
N ALA A 384 -27.78 0.22 -38.65
CA ALA A 384 -26.62 0.71 -39.42
C ALA A 384 -25.64 1.57 -38.59
N LYS A 385 -26.02 1.93 -37.36
CA LYS A 385 -25.23 2.75 -36.41
C LYS A 385 -25.61 2.39 -34.97
N ALA A 386 -24.71 2.67 -34.03
CA ALA A 386 -25.00 2.60 -32.60
C ALA A 386 -26.10 3.61 -32.19
N THR A 387 -26.91 3.24 -31.20
CA THR A 387 -28.01 4.03 -30.62
C THR A 387 -28.12 3.75 -29.12
N ALA A 388 -28.56 4.74 -28.32
CA ALA A 388 -28.64 4.61 -26.87
C ALA A 388 -29.54 3.41 -26.47
N GLN A 389 -30.75 3.36 -27.02
CA GLN A 389 -31.66 2.23 -26.85
C GLN A 389 -31.02 0.88 -27.21
N GLY A 390 -30.25 0.81 -28.30
CA GLY A 390 -29.59 -0.44 -28.70
C GLY A 390 -28.48 -0.89 -27.74
N MET A 391 -27.81 0.05 -27.07
CA MET A 391 -26.80 -0.22 -26.05
C MET A 391 -27.47 -0.64 -24.72
N GLU A 392 -28.57 0.01 -24.34
CA GLU A 392 -29.39 -0.34 -23.16
C GLU A 392 -30.01 -1.74 -23.30
N ASP A 393 -30.62 -2.02 -24.45
CA ASP A 393 -31.17 -3.34 -24.81
C ASP A 393 -30.07 -4.42 -24.80
N PHE A 394 -28.88 -4.09 -25.32
CA PHE A 394 -27.72 -4.99 -25.34
C PHE A 394 -27.26 -5.36 -23.93
N ILE A 395 -27.01 -4.39 -23.04
CA ILE A 395 -26.57 -4.67 -21.67
C ILE A 395 -27.61 -5.46 -20.89
N THR A 396 -28.88 -5.10 -21.02
CA THR A 396 -29.99 -5.81 -20.35
C THR A 396 -30.05 -7.27 -20.80
N SER A 397 -29.90 -7.52 -22.10
CA SER A 397 -29.83 -8.87 -22.66
C SER A 397 -28.56 -9.63 -22.27
N TYR A 398 -27.40 -8.94 -22.26
CA TYR A 398 -26.10 -9.49 -21.90
C TYR A 398 -26.08 -9.99 -20.44
N LEU A 399 -26.52 -9.16 -19.48
CA LEU A 399 -26.57 -9.53 -18.06
C LEU A 399 -27.56 -10.67 -17.76
N ALA A 400 -28.71 -10.67 -18.46
CA ALA A 400 -29.67 -11.77 -18.38
C ALA A 400 -29.12 -13.09 -18.97
N THR A 401 -28.29 -13.00 -20.01
CA THR A 401 -27.73 -14.17 -20.71
C THR A 401 -26.48 -14.72 -20.01
N VAL A 402 -25.56 -13.87 -19.55
CA VAL A 402 -24.25 -14.29 -19.01
C VAL A 402 -24.34 -15.14 -17.75
N THR A 403 -25.38 -14.93 -16.94
CA THR A 403 -25.66 -15.74 -15.73
C THR A 403 -26.17 -17.16 -16.06
N GLN A 404 -26.64 -17.39 -17.29
CA GLN A 404 -27.22 -18.65 -17.76
C GLN A 404 -26.30 -19.37 -18.76
N ASP A 405 -25.76 -18.64 -19.74
CA ASP A 405 -24.81 -19.10 -20.75
C ASP A 405 -23.65 -18.09 -20.94
N PRO A 406 -22.58 -18.23 -20.13
CA PRO A 406 -21.34 -17.49 -20.33
C PRO A 406 -20.67 -17.75 -21.69
N ALA A 407 -20.91 -18.88 -22.35
CA ALA A 407 -20.21 -19.23 -23.60
C ALA A 407 -20.75 -18.44 -24.81
N THR A 408 -22.03 -18.05 -24.77
CA THR A 408 -22.63 -17.16 -25.78
C THR A 408 -22.19 -15.71 -25.58
N THR A 409 -22.19 -15.22 -24.34
CA THR A 409 -21.78 -13.84 -24.00
C THR A 409 -20.28 -13.61 -24.08
N TRP A 410 -19.45 -14.65 -23.92
CA TRP A 410 -18.02 -14.60 -24.23
C TRP A 410 -17.73 -14.13 -25.67
N LYS A 411 -18.56 -14.52 -26.64
CA LYS A 411 -18.44 -14.10 -28.04
C LYS A 411 -18.91 -12.66 -28.29
N GLN A 412 -19.51 -12.02 -27.28
CA GLN A 412 -19.93 -10.63 -27.27
C GLN A 412 -18.90 -9.73 -26.55
N LEU A 413 -17.70 -10.25 -26.29
CA LEU A 413 -16.55 -9.52 -25.77
C LEU A 413 -15.53 -9.30 -26.89
N THR A 414 -14.85 -8.15 -26.89
CA THR A 414 -13.68 -7.94 -27.76
C THR A 414 -12.51 -8.85 -27.34
N PRO A 415 -11.56 -9.17 -28.24
CA PRO A 415 -10.41 -10.01 -27.89
C PRO A 415 -9.56 -9.44 -26.75
N SER A 416 -9.45 -8.11 -26.64
CA SER A 416 -8.81 -7.41 -25.52
C SER A 416 -9.54 -7.67 -24.21
N PHE A 417 -10.87 -7.54 -24.17
CA PHE A 417 -11.65 -7.78 -22.96
C PHE A 417 -11.67 -9.26 -22.55
N GLN A 418 -11.65 -10.19 -23.52
CA GLN A 418 -11.45 -11.62 -23.28
C GLN A 418 -10.11 -11.89 -22.58
N GLN A 419 -9.04 -11.23 -23.00
CA GLN A 419 -7.73 -11.36 -22.37
C GLN A 419 -7.71 -10.72 -20.97
N ALA A 420 -8.30 -9.52 -20.81
CA ALA A 420 -8.43 -8.83 -19.53
C ALA A 420 -9.26 -9.63 -18.50
N SER A 421 -10.30 -10.33 -18.96
CA SER A 421 -11.15 -11.22 -18.15
C SER A 421 -10.42 -12.49 -17.65
N GLY A 422 -9.12 -12.66 -17.93
CA GLY A 422 -8.36 -13.86 -17.55
C GLY A 422 -8.75 -15.12 -18.32
N GLY A 423 -9.29 -14.96 -19.54
CA GLY A 423 -9.74 -16.07 -20.38
C GLY A 423 -11.08 -16.70 -19.96
N PHE A 424 -11.63 -17.54 -20.84
CA PHE A 424 -13.00 -18.07 -20.69
C PHE A 424 -13.21 -18.85 -19.38
N GLY A 425 -12.19 -19.54 -18.86
CA GLY A 425 -12.28 -20.28 -17.59
C GLY A 425 -12.52 -19.38 -16.37
N SER A 426 -11.86 -18.22 -16.33
CA SER A 426 -12.01 -17.24 -15.25
C SER A 426 -13.38 -16.54 -15.32
N TYR A 427 -13.75 -16.09 -16.52
CA TYR A 427 -15.04 -15.47 -16.80
C TYR A 427 -16.24 -16.39 -16.49
N SER A 428 -16.24 -17.61 -17.04
CA SER A 428 -17.30 -18.60 -16.77
C SER A 428 -17.30 -19.07 -15.31
N GLY A 429 -16.13 -19.12 -14.66
CA GLY A 429 -16.01 -19.39 -13.23
C GLY A 429 -16.70 -18.33 -12.37
N TYR A 430 -16.45 -17.05 -12.63
CA TYR A 430 -17.10 -15.93 -11.93
C TYR A 430 -18.62 -15.94 -12.13
N TRP A 431 -19.07 -15.90 -13.38
CA TRP A 431 -20.51 -15.88 -13.71
C TRP A 431 -21.23 -17.16 -13.28
N GLY A 432 -20.51 -18.29 -13.21
CA GLY A 432 -20.98 -19.53 -12.61
C GLY A 432 -21.37 -19.43 -11.13
N THR A 433 -20.93 -18.41 -10.39
CA THR A 433 -21.34 -18.13 -9.00
C THR A 433 -22.61 -17.26 -8.89
N ILE A 434 -22.95 -16.54 -9.96
CA ILE A 434 -24.08 -15.60 -10.00
C ILE A 434 -25.35 -16.36 -10.42
N ALA A 435 -26.47 -16.10 -9.75
CA ALA A 435 -27.79 -16.65 -10.06
C ALA A 435 -28.61 -15.69 -10.93
N SER A 436 -28.52 -14.39 -10.69
CA SER A 436 -29.11 -13.33 -11.54
C SER A 436 -28.33 -12.02 -11.41
N ALA A 437 -28.34 -11.22 -12.46
CA ALA A 437 -27.81 -9.85 -12.48
C ALA A 437 -28.90 -8.94 -13.08
N THR A 438 -29.41 -8.00 -12.28
CA THR A 438 -30.54 -7.14 -12.65
C THR A 438 -30.06 -5.69 -12.77
N PRO A 439 -29.93 -5.13 -13.98
CA PRO A 439 -29.57 -3.73 -14.15
C PRO A 439 -30.75 -2.79 -13.84
N SER A 440 -30.41 -1.56 -13.44
CA SER A 440 -31.30 -0.46 -13.14
C SER A 440 -30.58 0.87 -13.42
N ASN A 441 -31.31 1.97 -13.59
CA ASN A 441 -30.75 3.28 -13.91
C ASN A 441 -29.81 3.30 -15.13
N VAL A 442 -30.06 2.44 -16.13
CA VAL A 442 -29.21 2.31 -17.33
C VAL A 442 -29.23 3.60 -18.14
N GLN A 443 -28.05 4.10 -18.49
CA GLN A 443 -27.83 5.33 -19.26
C GLN A 443 -26.75 5.04 -20.31
N ALA A 444 -27.07 5.23 -21.59
CA ALA A 444 -26.11 5.05 -22.69
C ALA A 444 -25.74 6.38 -23.37
N ASP A 445 -24.45 6.56 -23.65
CA ASP A 445 -23.91 7.64 -24.50
C ASP A 445 -23.36 7.04 -25.81
N PRO A 446 -24.08 7.17 -26.94
CA PRO A 446 -23.62 6.68 -28.24
C PRO A 446 -22.48 7.47 -28.87
N GLN A 447 -22.09 8.63 -28.33
CA GLN A 447 -20.92 9.39 -28.79
C GLN A 447 -19.65 8.91 -28.08
N ALA A 448 -19.73 8.71 -26.77
CA ALA A 448 -18.65 8.11 -25.99
C ALA A 448 -18.58 6.58 -26.16
N MET A 449 -19.63 5.96 -26.70
CA MET A 449 -19.82 4.51 -26.77
C MET A 449 -19.81 3.83 -25.39
N THR A 450 -20.26 4.55 -24.35
CA THR A 450 -20.31 4.07 -22.96
C THR A 450 -21.74 3.80 -22.50
N VAL A 451 -21.89 2.90 -21.53
CA VAL A 451 -23.16 2.60 -20.88
C VAL A 451 -22.94 2.38 -19.38
N SER A 452 -23.63 3.17 -18.56
CA SER A 452 -23.56 3.14 -17.10
C SER A 452 -24.85 2.60 -16.51
N TYR A 453 -24.78 1.77 -15.46
CA TYR A 453 -25.95 1.19 -14.80
C TYR A 453 -25.64 0.75 -13.37
N HIS A 454 -26.65 0.76 -12.52
CA HIS A 454 -26.61 0.13 -11.19
C HIS A 454 -27.13 -1.31 -11.31
N VAL A 455 -26.38 -2.31 -10.84
CA VAL A 455 -26.74 -3.73 -10.98
C VAL A 455 -26.86 -4.42 -9.63
N GLU A 456 -27.97 -5.13 -9.40
CA GLU A 456 -28.09 -6.07 -8.28
C GLU A 456 -27.71 -7.48 -8.73
N TYR A 457 -26.63 -8.01 -8.16
CA TYR A 457 -26.21 -9.41 -8.28
C TYR A 457 -26.80 -10.24 -7.14
N VAL A 458 -27.53 -11.30 -7.49
CA VAL A 458 -27.90 -12.37 -6.57
C VAL A 458 -26.97 -13.55 -6.85
N ARG A 459 -26.24 -14.03 -5.85
CA ARG A 459 -25.38 -15.22 -5.97
C ARG A 459 -26.17 -16.52 -5.71
N LYS A 460 -25.61 -17.65 -6.14
CA LYS A 460 -26.21 -18.99 -5.94
C LYS A 460 -26.26 -19.44 -4.47
N ASP A 461 -25.55 -18.76 -3.56
CA ASP A 461 -25.67 -18.94 -2.12
C ASP A 461 -26.78 -18.08 -1.47
N GLY A 462 -27.49 -17.27 -2.27
CA GLY A 462 -28.53 -16.35 -1.82
C GLY A 462 -28.02 -14.98 -1.35
N SER A 463 -26.71 -14.74 -1.33
CA SER A 463 -26.16 -13.42 -1.03
C SER A 463 -26.48 -12.41 -2.13
N LYS A 464 -26.79 -11.17 -1.73
CA LYS A 464 -27.00 -10.04 -2.62
C LYS A 464 -25.85 -9.05 -2.50
N VAL A 465 -25.39 -8.53 -3.64
CA VAL A 465 -24.42 -7.42 -3.75
C VAL A 465 -24.92 -6.54 -4.87
N SER A 466 -24.83 -5.22 -4.72
CA SER A 466 -25.05 -4.29 -5.83
C SER A 466 -23.83 -3.42 -6.08
N ASP A 467 -23.70 -2.95 -7.32
CA ASP A 467 -22.55 -2.18 -7.80
C ASP A 467 -22.97 -1.18 -8.88
N ASP A 468 -22.18 -0.13 -9.08
CA ASP A 468 -22.36 0.87 -10.14
C ASP A 468 -21.30 0.66 -11.22
N VAL A 469 -21.72 0.19 -12.39
CA VAL A 469 -20.84 -0.28 -13.47
C VAL A 469 -20.94 0.66 -14.67
N THR A 470 -19.79 0.98 -15.28
CA THR A 470 -19.74 1.65 -16.59
C THR A 470 -18.95 0.83 -17.59
N LEU A 471 -19.55 0.46 -18.72
CA LEU A 471 -18.91 -0.33 -19.77
C LEU A 471 -18.65 0.51 -21.02
N GLY A 472 -17.47 0.32 -21.62
CA GLY A 472 -17.17 0.75 -22.99
C GLY A 472 -17.59 -0.33 -23.99
N LEU A 473 -18.33 0.07 -25.01
CA LEU A 473 -18.80 -0.81 -26.08
C LEU A 473 -18.13 -0.48 -27.41
N VAL A 474 -18.04 -1.45 -28.31
CA VAL A 474 -17.73 -1.22 -29.73
C VAL A 474 -18.88 -1.78 -30.57
N PHE A 475 -19.20 -1.11 -31.67
CA PHE A 475 -20.27 -1.51 -32.59
C PHE A 475 -19.68 -1.97 -33.93
N GLU A 476 -19.50 -3.28 -34.07
CA GLU A 476 -18.89 -3.91 -35.25
C GLU A 476 -19.91 -4.76 -36.01
N ASP A 477 -19.91 -4.65 -37.35
CA ASP A 477 -20.82 -5.34 -38.28
C ASP A 477 -22.32 -5.21 -37.96
N GLY A 478 -22.74 -4.24 -37.14
CA GLY A 478 -24.13 -4.07 -36.70
C GLY A 478 -24.46 -4.73 -35.35
N THR A 479 -23.45 -5.06 -34.56
CA THR A 479 -23.53 -5.80 -33.28
C THR A 479 -22.68 -5.10 -32.22
N TYR A 480 -23.17 -5.02 -30.99
CA TYR A 480 -22.40 -4.48 -29.86
C TYR A 480 -21.50 -5.56 -29.25
N LEU A 481 -20.30 -5.16 -28.85
CA LEU A 481 -19.34 -5.95 -28.09
C LEU A 481 -18.90 -5.16 -26.86
N VAL A 482 -18.77 -5.81 -25.70
CA VAL A 482 -18.15 -5.20 -24.52
C VAL A 482 -16.63 -5.16 -24.73
N ASN A 483 -16.04 -3.97 -24.56
CA ASN A 483 -14.62 -3.71 -24.82
C ASN A 483 -13.81 -3.43 -23.56
N GLU A 484 -14.38 -2.71 -22.60
CA GLU A 484 -13.73 -2.34 -21.35
C GLU A 484 -14.78 -1.98 -20.27
N GLU A 485 -14.32 -1.86 -19.03
CA GLU A 485 -15.10 -1.51 -17.84
C GLU A 485 -14.32 -0.39 -17.12
N PHE A 486 -15.02 0.66 -16.71
CA PHE A 486 -14.48 1.94 -16.22
C PHE A 486 -14.78 2.17 -14.74
#